data_AF-A0A9P6HFE6-F1
#
_entry.id   AF-A0A9P6HFE6-F1
#
_cell.length_a   1.000
_cell.length_b   1.000
_cell.length_c   1.000
_cell.angle_alpha   90.00
_cell.angle_beta   90.00
_cell.angle_gamma   90.00
#
_symmetry.space_group_name_H-M   'P 1'
#
loop_
_entity.id
_entity.type
_entity.pdbx_description
1 polymer ?
#
loop_
_entity_poly.entity_id
_entity_poly.type
_entity_poly.pdbx_seq_one_letter_code
_entity_poly.pdbx_strand_id
1 'polypeptide(L)'
;MSELTCGICLDDLKSPVSTPCGHLHCKKCMYEHVKSSTDAIRSTCPTCRSPFYTVTLDPTFVPAKYQPFIIPTIRKIYLNTDPGGTSAASRQLQEQLTAVKKENEDLVSKLKGRDRDVKLLMAKCESTMAAATAHARGERDTRLENKRLRQEMGQLAEQYRALQ
;
A
#
# COMPACT_ATOMS: atom_id res chain seq x y z
N MET A 1 22.29 -35.15 18.53
CA MET A 1 22.33 -34.08 17.49
C MET A 1 21.30 -33.06 17.90
N SER A 2 21.68 -31.79 18.01
CA SER A 2 20.75 -30.69 18.31
C SER A 2 19.68 -30.61 17.22
N GLU A 3 18.44 -30.34 17.62
CA GLU A 3 17.25 -30.35 16.73
C GLU A 3 17.30 -29.32 15.59
N LEU A 4 18.29 -28.43 15.57
CA LEU A 4 18.43 -27.31 14.63
C LEU A 4 19.71 -27.35 13.78
N THR A 5 20.37 -28.50 13.69
CA THR A 5 21.58 -28.68 12.86
C THR A 5 21.25 -29.37 11.54
N CYS A 6 21.89 -28.94 10.46
CA CYS A 6 21.73 -29.51 9.14
C CYS A 6 22.49 -30.84 9.01
N GLY A 7 21.81 -31.93 8.65
CA GLY A 7 22.44 -33.24 8.45
C GLY A 7 23.40 -33.36 7.26
N ILE A 8 23.55 -32.31 6.43
CA ILE A 8 24.48 -32.26 5.29
C ILE A 8 25.72 -31.41 5.61
N CYS A 9 25.52 -30.14 5.96
CA CYS A 9 26.63 -29.20 6.20
C CYS A 9 27.10 -29.16 7.66
N LEU A 10 26.38 -29.84 8.56
CA LEU A 10 26.69 -29.95 10.00
C LEU A 10 26.69 -28.60 10.78
N ASP A 11 26.22 -27.53 10.14
CA ASP A 11 26.01 -26.19 10.73
C ASP A 11 24.53 -25.97 11.12
N ASP A 12 24.28 -24.86 11.81
CA ASP A 12 22.93 -24.33 12.05
C ASP A 12 22.11 -24.18 10.76
N LEU A 13 20.83 -24.53 10.86
CA LEU A 13 19.89 -24.49 9.72
C LEU A 13 19.70 -23.07 9.18
N LYS A 14 20.20 -22.83 7.95
CA LYS A 14 19.99 -21.59 7.19
C LYS A 14 18.84 -21.78 6.20
N SER A 15 17.73 -21.06 6.41
CA SER A 15 16.50 -21.22 5.63
C SER A 15 16.05 -22.69 5.57
N PRO A 16 15.59 -23.28 6.69
CA PRO A 16 15.31 -24.70 6.78
C PRO A 16 14.20 -25.13 5.82
N VAL A 17 14.39 -26.32 5.25
CA VAL A 17 13.37 -27.05 4.51
C VAL A 17 13.17 -28.43 5.12
N SER A 18 11.92 -28.92 5.11
CA SER A 18 11.57 -30.26 5.55
C SER A 18 11.31 -31.17 4.35
N THR A 19 11.82 -32.39 4.44
CA THR A 19 11.49 -33.49 3.53
C THR A 19 10.19 -34.18 3.97
N PRO A 20 9.54 -35.03 3.14
CA PRO A 20 8.30 -35.69 3.54
C PRO A 20 8.42 -36.60 4.78
N CYS A 21 9.63 -37.09 5.05
CA CYS A 21 9.94 -37.86 6.26
C CYS A 21 10.20 -36.99 7.51
N GLY A 22 10.06 -35.67 7.41
CA GLY A 22 10.17 -34.73 8.52
C GLY A 22 11.56 -34.12 8.76
N HIS A 23 12.64 -34.74 8.26
CA HIS A 23 14.00 -34.26 8.48
C HIS A 23 14.26 -32.88 7.86
N LEU A 24 15.03 -32.07 8.58
CA LEU A 24 15.32 -30.67 8.27
C LEU A 24 16.74 -30.48 7.75
N HIS A 25 16.86 -29.62 6.74
CA HIS A 25 18.14 -29.31 6.09
C HIS A 25 18.13 -27.86 5.59
N CYS A 26 19.29 -27.27 5.34
CA CYS A 26 19.38 -25.96 4.69
C CYS A 26 18.81 -26.05 3.26
N LYS A 27 18.06 -25.03 2.81
CA LYS A 27 17.55 -24.96 1.42
C LYS A 27 18.64 -25.22 0.38
N LYS A 28 19.81 -24.60 0.56
CA LYS A 28 20.95 -24.77 -0.36
C LYS A 28 21.47 -26.21 -0.37
N CYS A 29 21.58 -26.84 0.80
CA CYS A 29 22.07 -28.21 0.92
C CYS A 29 21.12 -29.20 0.22
N MET A 30 19.80 -29.07 0.44
CA MET A 30 18.83 -29.91 -0.25
C MET A 30 18.78 -29.68 -1.76
N TYR A 31 18.94 -28.43 -2.20
CA TYR A 31 18.99 -28.12 -3.62
C TYR A 31 20.17 -28.82 -4.31
N GLU A 32 21.38 -28.72 -3.76
CA GLU A 32 22.55 -29.41 -4.33
C GLU A 32 22.42 -30.93 -4.27
N HIS A 33 21.86 -31.48 -3.19
CA HIS A 33 21.59 -32.92 -3.06
C HIS A 33 20.59 -33.45 -4.09
N VAL A 34 19.51 -32.71 -4.35
CA VAL A 34 18.54 -33.10 -5.39
C VAL A 34 19.17 -32.94 -6.78
N LYS A 35 19.94 -31.87 -7.00
CA LYS A 35 20.60 -31.59 -8.27
C LYS A 35 21.68 -32.61 -8.63
N SER A 36 22.34 -33.21 -7.64
CA SER A 36 23.34 -34.28 -7.85
C SER A 36 22.73 -35.67 -8.04
N SER A 37 21.41 -35.82 -7.84
CA SER A 37 20.70 -37.08 -8.09
C SER A 37 20.70 -37.42 -9.57
N THR A 38 20.91 -38.69 -9.91
CA THR A 38 20.79 -39.21 -11.28
C THR A 38 19.35 -39.30 -11.75
N ASP A 39 18.39 -39.39 -10.81
CA ASP A 39 16.96 -39.41 -11.10
C ASP A 39 16.39 -37.99 -11.02
N ALA A 40 15.74 -37.56 -12.10
CA ALA A 40 15.13 -36.23 -12.22
C ALA A 40 13.86 -36.06 -11.36
N ILE A 41 13.20 -37.16 -11.01
CA ILE A 41 11.86 -37.19 -10.42
C ILE A 41 11.89 -37.70 -8.96
N ARG A 42 12.87 -38.53 -8.60
CA ARG A 42 13.04 -39.08 -7.25
C ARG A 42 14.34 -38.66 -6.62
N SER A 43 14.31 -38.52 -5.30
CA SER A 43 15.49 -38.34 -4.46
C SER A 43 15.27 -39.05 -3.12
N THR A 44 16.31 -39.12 -2.30
CA THR A 44 16.27 -39.75 -0.99
C THR A 44 16.64 -38.74 0.09
N CYS A 45 16.04 -38.89 1.27
CA CYS A 45 16.41 -38.05 2.40
C CYS A 45 17.89 -38.28 2.79
N PRO A 46 18.72 -37.23 2.92
CA PRO A 46 20.12 -37.37 3.34
C PRO A 46 20.28 -38.04 4.72
N THR A 47 19.32 -37.85 5.63
CA THR A 47 19.38 -38.38 7.00
C THR A 47 18.95 -39.84 7.10
N CYS A 48 17.76 -40.19 6.57
CA CYS A 48 17.16 -41.52 6.78
C CYS A 48 17.01 -42.33 5.50
N ARG A 49 17.44 -41.80 4.36
CA ARG A 49 17.38 -42.44 3.03
C ARG A 49 15.97 -42.78 2.52
N SER A 50 14.92 -42.32 3.21
CA SER A 50 13.54 -42.47 2.75
C SER A 50 13.37 -41.84 1.36
N PRO A 51 12.82 -42.57 0.38
CA PRO A 51 12.61 -42.05 -0.97
C PRO A 51 11.46 -41.03 -0.98
N PHE A 52 11.58 -40.02 -1.84
CA PHE A 52 10.52 -39.05 -2.09
C PHE A 52 10.57 -38.51 -3.53
N TYR A 53 9.46 -37.93 -3.97
CA TYR A 53 9.34 -37.30 -5.29
C TYR A 53 9.72 -35.82 -5.21
N THR A 54 10.50 -35.31 -6.16
CA THR A 54 10.91 -33.89 -6.23
C THR A 54 9.88 -33.03 -6.96
N VAL A 55 9.02 -33.65 -7.76
CA VAL A 55 7.97 -33.00 -8.54
C VAL A 55 6.74 -32.73 -7.68
N THR A 56 6.19 -31.53 -7.79
CA THR A 56 4.89 -31.16 -7.20
C THR A 56 3.87 -31.08 -8.33
N LEU A 57 2.66 -31.59 -8.10
CA LEU A 57 1.56 -31.49 -9.05
C LEU A 57 1.18 -30.02 -9.25
N ASP A 58 0.93 -29.62 -10.50
CA ASP A 58 0.36 -28.31 -10.79
C ASP A 58 -1.10 -28.27 -10.29
N PRO A 59 -1.46 -27.32 -9.40
CA PRO A 59 -2.81 -27.22 -8.83
C PRO A 59 -3.93 -27.12 -9.86
N THR A 60 -3.66 -26.67 -11.10
CA THR A 60 -4.65 -26.57 -12.17
C THR A 60 -5.20 -27.93 -12.61
N PHE A 61 -4.40 -28.99 -12.51
CA PHE A 61 -4.83 -30.37 -12.79
C PHE A 61 -5.51 -31.04 -11.60
N VAL A 62 -5.69 -30.33 -10.48
CA VAL A 62 -6.29 -30.84 -9.25
C VAL A 62 -7.64 -30.18 -9.04
N PRO A 63 -8.73 -30.95 -8.82
CA PRO A 63 -10.03 -30.37 -8.49
C PRO A 63 -9.93 -29.40 -7.32
N ALA A 64 -10.62 -28.25 -7.40
CA ALA A 64 -10.49 -27.13 -6.45
C ALA A 64 -10.57 -27.55 -4.96
N LYS A 65 -11.44 -28.52 -4.64
CA LYS A 65 -11.59 -29.06 -3.28
C LYS A 65 -10.32 -29.71 -2.70
N TYR A 66 -9.40 -30.16 -3.55
CA TYR A 66 -8.16 -30.82 -3.13
C TYR A 66 -6.94 -29.90 -3.19
N GLN A 67 -7.00 -28.77 -3.90
CA GLN A 67 -5.86 -27.85 -4.06
C GLN A 67 -5.22 -27.42 -2.73
N PRO A 68 -5.97 -27.10 -1.65
CA PRO A 68 -5.38 -26.74 -0.36
C PRO A 68 -4.56 -27.87 0.30
N PHE A 69 -4.80 -29.12 -0.10
CA PHE A 69 -4.14 -30.31 0.44
C PHE A 69 -2.94 -30.75 -0.41
N ILE A 70 -2.70 -30.12 -1.57
CA ILE A 70 -1.50 -30.35 -2.38
C ILE A 70 -0.38 -29.48 -1.82
N ILE A 71 0.57 -30.12 -1.14
CA ILE A 71 1.69 -29.44 -0.52
C ILE A 71 2.99 -29.99 -1.15
N PRO A 72 3.95 -29.12 -1.49
CA PRO A 72 5.25 -29.55 -2.01
C PRO A 72 5.93 -30.59 -1.12
N THR A 73 6.75 -31.45 -1.73
CA THR A 73 7.47 -32.50 -1.00
C THR A 73 8.62 -31.95 -0.18
N ILE A 74 9.34 -30.96 -0.72
CA ILE A 74 10.33 -30.17 0.02
C ILE A 74 9.67 -28.86 0.43
N ARG A 75 9.39 -28.70 1.73
CA ARG A 75 8.63 -27.58 2.28
C ARG A 75 9.54 -26.62 3.00
N LYS A 76 9.44 -25.32 2.72
CA LYS A 76 10.11 -24.30 3.54
C LYS A 76 9.47 -24.27 4.91
N ILE A 77 10.27 -24.39 5.96
CA ILE A 77 9.82 -24.28 7.34
C ILE A 77 10.34 -22.97 7.92
N TYR A 78 9.49 -22.30 8.68
CA TYR A 78 9.89 -21.15 9.47
C TYR A 78 10.02 -21.63 10.92
N LEU A 79 11.26 -21.92 11.30
CA LEU A 79 11.59 -22.24 12.68
C LEU A 79 11.93 -20.92 13.38
N ASN A 80 11.35 -20.71 14.55
CA ASN A 80 11.85 -19.72 15.48
C ASN A 80 13.13 -20.30 16.08
N THR A 81 14.25 -20.23 15.36
CA THR A 81 15.56 -20.69 15.85
C THR A 81 16.14 -19.81 16.96
N ASP A 82 15.39 -18.78 17.38
CA ASP A 82 15.73 -17.91 18.50
C ASP A 82 14.71 -18.10 19.63
N PRO A 83 15.04 -18.83 20.72
CA PRO A 83 14.23 -18.83 21.94
C PRO A 83 14.10 -17.44 22.58
N GLY A 84 14.86 -16.45 22.09
CA GLY A 84 14.89 -15.07 22.60
C GLY A 84 14.27 -14.01 21.69
N GLY A 85 13.80 -14.33 20.47
CA GLY A 85 13.12 -13.35 19.59
C GLY A 85 13.95 -12.12 19.20
N THR A 86 15.28 -12.21 19.18
CA THR A 86 16.15 -11.02 19.15
C THR A 86 17.41 -11.23 18.31
N SER A 87 17.27 -11.63 17.05
CA SER A 87 18.33 -11.26 16.10
C SER A 87 18.40 -9.72 16.08
N ALA A 88 19.62 -9.16 16.09
CA ALA A 88 19.80 -7.70 16.04
C ALA A 88 19.07 -7.07 14.83
N ALA A 89 19.00 -7.82 13.73
CA ALA A 89 18.26 -7.46 12.52
C ALA A 89 16.74 -7.38 12.75
N SER A 90 16.15 -8.30 13.52
CA SER A 90 14.71 -8.29 13.83
C SER A 90 14.33 -7.09 14.71
N ARG A 91 15.16 -6.75 15.71
CA ARG A 91 14.96 -5.56 16.56
C ARG A 91 15.06 -4.27 15.75
N GLN A 92 16.11 -4.16 14.93
CA GLN A 92 16.33 -3.02 14.06
C GLN A 92 15.15 -2.82 13.09
N LEU A 93 14.65 -3.91 12.49
CA LEU A 93 13.50 -3.83 11.59
C LEU A 93 12.23 -3.39 12.34
N GLN A 94 12.05 -3.86 13.58
CA GLN A 94 10.90 -3.49 14.39
C GLN A 94 10.96 -2.02 14.84
N GLU A 95 12.15 -1.50 15.18
CA GLU A 95 12.38 -0.08 15.45
C GLU A 95 12.15 0.80 14.21
N GLN A 96 12.64 0.37 13.04
CA GLN A 96 12.36 1.06 11.78
C GLN A 96 10.86 1.09 11.49
N LEU A 97 10.16 -0.01 11.74
CA LEU A 97 8.71 -0.08 11.53
C LEU A 97 7.95 0.88 12.45
N THR A 98 8.34 1.00 13.73
CA THR A 98 7.68 1.94 14.66
C THR A 98 7.98 3.39 14.29
N ALA A 99 9.22 3.70 13.89
CA ALA A 99 9.60 5.03 13.43
C ALA A 99 8.79 5.46 12.19
N VAL A 100 8.71 4.61 11.17
CA VAL A 100 7.95 4.87 9.94
C VAL A 100 6.45 4.99 10.22
N LYS A 101 5.90 4.19 11.14
CA LYS A 101 4.50 4.31 11.53
C LYS A 101 4.20 5.67 12.18
N LYS A 102 5.05 6.11 13.10
CA LYS A 102 4.91 7.43 13.74
C LYS A 102 5.00 8.57 12.72
N GLU A 103 5.97 8.50 11.80
CA GLU A 103 6.11 9.51 10.74
C GLU A 103 4.87 9.58 9.84
N ASN A 104 4.27 8.43 9.49
CA ASN A 104 3.02 8.40 8.74
C ASN A 104 1.86 9.06 9.50
N GLU A 105 1.72 8.80 10.80
CA GLU A 105 0.68 9.43 11.63
C GLU A 105 0.84 10.96 11.69
N ASP A 106 2.08 11.45 11.79
CA ASP A 106 2.41 12.87 11.77
C ASP A 106 2.07 13.51 10.41
N LEU A 107 2.46 12.85 9.31
CA LEU A 107 2.17 13.31 7.94
C LEU A 107 0.66 13.35 7.66
N VAL A 108 -0.07 12.32 8.07
CA VAL A 108 -1.54 12.26 7.93
C VAL A 108 -2.18 13.41 8.71
N SER A 109 -1.69 13.72 9.90
CA SER A 109 -2.20 14.84 10.72
C SER A 109 -1.96 16.19 10.04
N LYS A 110 -0.76 16.40 9.45
CA LYS A 110 -0.44 17.60 8.68
C LYS A 110 -1.31 17.75 7.43
N LEU A 111 -1.55 16.65 6.69
CA LEU A 111 -2.41 16.66 5.51
C LEU A 111 -3.85 17.04 5.86
N LYS A 112 -4.40 16.51 6.97
CA LYS A 112 -5.72 16.90 7.48
C LYS A 112 -5.79 18.39 7.83
N GLY A 113 -4.72 18.96 8.39
CA GLY A 113 -4.63 20.41 8.64
C GLY A 113 -4.69 21.21 7.34
N ARG A 114 -3.83 20.87 6.38
CA ARG A 114 -3.79 21.54 5.06
C ARG A 114 -5.11 21.44 4.30
N ASP A 115 -5.81 20.30 4.37
CA ASP A 115 -7.12 20.12 3.74
C ASP A 115 -8.17 21.09 4.31
N ARG A 116 -8.17 21.32 5.63
CA ARG A 116 -9.05 22.32 6.27
C ARG A 116 -8.70 23.73 5.81
N ASP A 117 -7.42 24.07 5.77
CA ASP A 117 -6.96 25.41 5.37
C ASP A 117 -7.33 25.70 3.91
N VAL A 118 -7.14 24.73 3.01
CA VAL A 118 -7.53 24.85 1.60
C VAL A 118 -9.03 25.07 1.48
N LYS A 119 -9.87 24.29 2.19
CA LYS A 119 -11.33 24.48 2.18
C LYS A 119 -11.75 25.86 2.69
N LEU A 120 -11.14 26.34 3.77
CA LEU A 120 -11.40 27.65 4.32
C LEU A 120 -11.02 28.77 3.34
N LEU A 121 -9.84 28.66 2.71
CA LEU A 121 -9.37 29.61 1.72
C LEU A 121 -10.28 29.63 0.49
N MET A 122 -10.70 28.47 -0.01
CA MET A 122 -11.63 28.37 -1.14
C MET A 122 -12.96 29.06 -0.83
N ALA A 123 -13.58 28.76 0.32
CA ALA A 123 -14.83 29.40 0.73
C ALA A 123 -14.68 30.93 0.87
N LYS A 124 -13.53 31.40 1.37
CA LYS A 124 -13.23 32.82 1.47
C LYS A 124 -13.09 33.47 0.08
N CYS A 125 -12.39 32.82 -0.85
CA CYS A 125 -12.26 33.30 -2.23
C CYS A 125 -13.62 33.34 -2.95
N GLU A 126 -14.46 32.33 -2.77
CA GLU A 126 -15.81 32.31 -3.34
C GLU A 126 -16.67 33.46 -2.82
N SER A 127 -16.63 33.71 -1.50
CA SER A 127 -17.35 34.82 -0.87
C SER A 127 -16.88 36.19 -1.37
N THR A 128 -15.55 36.41 -1.45
CA THR A 128 -15.01 37.68 -1.94
C THR A 128 -15.32 37.91 -3.42
N MET A 129 -15.25 36.85 -4.24
CA MET A 129 -15.65 36.92 -5.65
C MET A 129 -17.14 37.22 -5.80
N ALA A 130 -18.01 36.56 -5.03
CA ALA A 130 -19.44 36.83 -5.05
C ALA A 130 -19.75 38.28 -4.68
N ALA A 131 -19.15 38.80 -3.61
CA ALA A 131 -19.32 40.20 -3.20
C ALA A 131 -18.85 41.17 -4.31
N ALA A 132 -17.68 40.93 -4.91
CA ALA A 132 -17.17 41.76 -6.00
C ALA A 132 -18.11 41.77 -7.21
N THR A 133 -18.67 40.60 -7.58
CA THR A 133 -19.64 40.52 -8.69
C THR A 133 -20.95 41.23 -8.37
N ALA A 134 -21.44 41.15 -7.13
CA ALA A 134 -22.64 41.83 -6.69
C ALA A 134 -22.44 43.37 -6.73
N HIS A 135 -21.31 43.86 -6.23
CA HIS A 135 -20.94 45.28 -6.34
C HIS A 135 -20.87 45.74 -7.80
N ALA A 136 -20.19 44.99 -8.67
CA ALA A 136 -20.09 45.34 -10.09
C ALA A 136 -21.46 45.39 -10.80
N ARG A 137 -22.37 44.47 -10.48
CA ARG A 137 -23.75 44.49 -10.98
C ARG A 137 -24.52 45.70 -10.47
N GLY A 138 -24.49 45.95 -9.16
CA GLY A 138 -25.17 47.11 -8.56
C GLY A 138 -24.71 48.45 -9.12
N GLU A 139 -23.39 48.62 -9.35
CA GLU A 139 -22.88 49.81 -10.03
C GLU A 139 -23.40 49.95 -11.47
N ARG A 140 -23.43 48.84 -12.22
CA ARG A 140 -23.92 48.83 -13.60
C ARG A 140 -25.40 49.23 -13.66
N ASP A 141 -26.23 48.67 -12.79
CA ASP A 141 -27.66 48.96 -12.74
C ASP A 141 -27.91 50.42 -12.35
N THR A 142 -27.19 50.92 -11.35
CA THR A 142 -27.25 52.32 -10.92
C THR A 142 -26.83 53.28 -12.04
N ARG A 143 -25.79 52.92 -12.83
CA ARG A 143 -25.36 53.70 -14.00
C ARG A 143 -26.44 53.73 -15.09
N LEU A 144 -27.09 52.60 -15.36
CA LEU A 144 -28.17 52.51 -16.36
C LEU A 144 -29.40 53.33 -15.94
N GLU A 145 -29.82 53.22 -14.68
CA GLU A 145 -30.97 53.97 -14.16
C GLU A 145 -30.70 55.48 -14.15
N ASN A 146 -29.49 55.90 -13.75
CA ASN A 146 -29.09 57.31 -13.85
C ASN A 146 -29.15 57.83 -15.29
N LYS A 147 -28.77 57.01 -16.27
CA LYS A 147 -28.87 57.38 -17.69
C LYS A 147 -30.33 57.53 -18.11
N ARG A 148 -31.21 56.62 -17.68
CA ARG A 148 -32.65 56.65 -17.96
C ARG A 148 -33.31 57.90 -17.38
N LEU A 149 -33.11 58.15 -16.08
CA LEU A 149 -33.65 59.33 -15.39
C LEU A 149 -33.18 60.64 -16.02
N ARG A 150 -31.91 60.71 -16.44
CA ARG A 150 -31.40 61.89 -17.17
C ARG A 150 -32.11 62.13 -18.50
N GLN A 151 -32.45 61.06 -19.23
CA GLN A 151 -33.20 61.17 -20.49
C GLN A 151 -34.64 61.64 -20.23
N GLU A 152 -35.32 61.05 -19.25
CA GLU A 152 -36.68 61.44 -18.85
C GLU A 152 -36.73 62.91 -18.39
N MET A 153 -35.77 63.33 -17.55
CA MET A 153 -35.64 64.73 -17.13
C MET A 153 -35.43 65.68 -18.31
N GLY A 154 -34.64 65.27 -19.31
CA GLY A 154 -34.43 66.03 -20.54
C GLY A 154 -35.73 66.20 -21.34
N GLN A 155 -36.47 65.11 -21.55
CA GLN A 155 -37.75 65.12 -22.26
C GLN A 155 -38.80 65.98 -21.54
N LEU A 156 -38.89 65.86 -20.22
CA LEU A 156 -39.84 66.65 -19.42
C LEU A 156 -39.50 68.14 -19.49
N ALA A 157 -38.21 68.49 -19.47
CA ALA A 157 -37.76 69.88 -19.61
C ALA A 157 -38.02 70.47 -21.01
N GLU A 158 -38.04 69.65 -22.06
CA GLU A 158 -38.46 70.06 -23.41
C GLU A 158 -39.97 70.26 -23.48
N GLN A 159 -40.77 69.34 -22.92
CA GLN A 159 -42.22 69.47 -22.86
C GLN A 159 -42.66 70.73 -22.10
N TYR A 160 -42.02 71.03 -20.97
CA TYR A 160 -42.34 72.23 -20.18
C TYR A 160 -42.01 73.52 -20.94
N ARG A 161 -40.92 73.53 -21.72
CA ARG A 161 -40.55 74.66 -22.59
C ARG A 161 -41.50 74.87 -23.75
N ALA A 162 -42.14 73.82 -24.26
CA ALA A 162 -43.12 73.93 -25.34
C ALA A 162 -44.50 74.45 -24.90
N LEU A 163 -44.76 74.48 -23.59
CA LEU A 163 -46.01 74.98 -22.98
C LEU A 163 -45.94 76.45 -22.56
N GLN A 164 -44.78 77.10 -22.70
CA GLN A 164 -44.55 78.53 -22.46
C GLN A 164 -44.44 79.29 -23.78
#